data_AF-A0A6N1WX80-F1
#
_entry.id   AF-A0A6N1WX80-F1
#
_cell.length_a   1.000
_cell.length_b   1.000
_cell.length_c   1.000
_cell.angle_alpha   90.00
_cell.angle_beta   90.00
_cell.angle_gamma   90.00
#
_symmetry.space_group_name_H-M   'P 1'
#
loop_
_entity.id
_entity.type
_entity.pdbx_description
1 polymer ?
#
loop_
_entity_poly.entity_id
_entity_poly.type
_entity_poly.pdbx_seq_one_letter_code
_entity_poly.pdbx_strand_id
1 'polypeptide(L)'
;MTAADYATLLQSGNDLVAQAQAVATQDFAQARALWQQAGAFFAKAHQADPDQHAAALRLAQAWMAEAHALQKEGSAHAAIMWTNAAAQCERAFDLQPDHAPTAMMAASCHAWAQNQEAAQAWAQLAKHLQQLDLDEPAEPAP
;
A
#
# COMPACT_ATOMS: atom_id res chain seq x y z
N MET A 1 5.82 -1.64 -22.88
CA MET A 1 4.67 -2.25 -22.17
C MET A 1 3.39 -1.63 -22.72
N THR A 2 2.37 -2.44 -22.94
CA THR A 2 1.02 -1.98 -23.30
C THR A 2 0.17 -1.83 -22.03
N ALA A 3 -0.95 -1.10 -22.12
CA ALA A 3 -1.93 -1.04 -21.02
C ALA A 3 -2.47 -2.44 -20.63
N ALA A 4 -2.51 -3.38 -21.58
CA ALA A 4 -2.87 -4.77 -21.33
C ALA A 4 -1.83 -5.48 -20.43
N ASP A 5 -0.53 -5.24 -20.66
CA ASP A 5 0.53 -5.80 -19.82
C ASP A 5 0.45 -5.30 -18.38
N TYR A 6 0.18 -4.00 -18.18
CA TYR A 6 -0.04 -3.41 -16.86
C TYR A 6 -1.21 -4.08 -16.11
N ALA A 7 -2.36 -4.19 -16.77
CA ALA A 7 -3.55 -4.79 -16.17
C ALA A 7 -3.33 -6.27 -15.79
N THR A 8 -2.64 -7.03 -16.65
CA THR A 8 -2.28 -8.42 -16.35
C THR A 8 -1.34 -8.55 -15.16
N LEU A 9 -0.35 -7.64 -15.03
CA LEU A 9 0.56 -7.62 -13.89
C LEU A 9 -0.18 -7.31 -12.59
N LEU A 10 -1.08 -6.32 -12.59
CA LEU A 10 -1.93 -6.01 -11.45
C LEU A 10 -2.81 -7.20 -11.05
N GLN A 11 -3.49 -7.82 -12.02
CA GLN A 11 -4.38 -8.94 -11.73
C GLN A 11 -3.61 -10.12 -11.13
N SER A 12 -2.46 -10.45 -11.71
CA SER A 12 -1.60 -11.54 -11.23
C SER A 12 -1.13 -11.32 -9.79
N GLY A 13 -0.76 -10.08 -9.44
CA GLY A 13 -0.43 -9.72 -8.06
C GLY A 13 -1.64 -9.84 -7.12
N ASN A 14 -2.83 -9.40 -7.55
CA ASN A 14 -4.05 -9.48 -6.75
C ASN A 14 -4.47 -10.94 -6.47
N ASP A 15 -4.36 -11.82 -7.46
CA ASP A 15 -4.66 -13.25 -7.30
C ASP A 15 -3.74 -13.90 -6.28
N LEU A 16 -2.45 -13.51 -6.25
CA LEU A 16 -1.50 -13.97 -5.25
C LEU A 16 -1.80 -13.41 -3.85
N VAL A 17 -2.22 -12.15 -3.74
CA VAL A 17 -2.65 -11.56 -2.46
C VAL A 17 -3.85 -12.33 -1.89
N ALA A 18 -4.85 -12.64 -2.73
CA ALA A 18 -6.02 -13.41 -2.31
C ALA A 18 -5.62 -14.82 -1.83
N GLN A 19 -4.72 -15.50 -2.54
CA GLN A 19 -4.17 -16.80 -2.12
C GLN A 19 -3.42 -16.68 -0.79
N ALA A 20 -2.58 -15.65 -0.64
CA ALA A 20 -1.81 -15.40 0.59
C ALA A 20 -2.73 -15.21 1.80
N GLN A 21 -3.80 -14.43 1.64
CA GLN A 21 -4.79 -14.20 2.69
C GLN A 21 -5.50 -15.50 3.12
N ALA A 22 -5.80 -16.39 2.17
CA ALA A 22 -6.45 -17.67 2.47
C ALA A 22 -5.55 -18.62 3.27
N VAL A 23 -4.23 -18.58 3.05
CA VAL A 23 -3.27 -19.45 3.75
C VAL A 23 -2.67 -18.81 5.01
N ALA A 24 -2.73 -17.49 5.18
CA ALA A 24 -2.14 -16.76 6.29
C ALA A 24 -2.61 -17.21 7.68
N THR A 25 -3.79 -17.82 7.79
CA THR A 25 -4.31 -18.35 9.07
C THR A 25 -3.71 -19.71 9.45
N GLN A 26 -3.07 -20.40 8.49
CA GLN A 26 -2.57 -21.76 8.63
C GLN A 26 -1.04 -21.83 8.47
N ASP A 27 -0.50 -21.09 7.51
CA ASP A 27 0.92 -21.06 7.17
C ASP A 27 1.35 -19.64 6.78
N PHE A 28 1.91 -18.91 7.74
CA PHE A 28 2.43 -17.56 7.53
C PHE A 28 3.66 -17.53 6.63
N ALA A 29 4.49 -18.57 6.62
CA ALA A 29 5.67 -18.62 5.76
C ALA A 29 5.26 -18.77 4.29
N GLN A 30 4.25 -19.61 4.02
CA GLN A 30 3.65 -19.74 2.70
C GLN A 30 2.95 -18.44 2.28
N ALA A 31 2.17 -17.81 3.18
CA ALA A 31 1.53 -16.52 2.90
C ALA A 31 2.55 -15.45 2.53
N ARG A 32 3.67 -15.40 3.27
CA ARG A 32 4.77 -14.48 3.00
C ARG A 32 5.40 -14.70 1.62
N ALA A 33 5.66 -15.95 1.23
CA ALA A 33 6.18 -16.25 -0.10
C ALA A 33 5.22 -15.81 -1.22
N LEU A 34 3.90 -15.88 -0.98
CA LEU A 34 2.89 -15.38 -1.93
C LEU A 34 2.85 -13.85 -1.97
N TRP A 35 2.95 -13.15 -0.83
CA TRP A 35 3.04 -11.69 -0.80
C TRP A 35 4.30 -11.16 -1.48
N GLN A 36 5.45 -11.83 -1.33
CA GLN A 36 6.68 -11.50 -2.05
C GLN A 36 6.51 -11.60 -3.56
N GLN A 37 5.87 -12.67 -4.04
CA GLN A 37 5.58 -12.84 -5.46
C GLN A 37 4.60 -11.77 -5.96
N ALA A 38 3.56 -11.45 -5.19
CA ALA A 38 2.63 -10.37 -5.51
C ALA A 38 3.36 -9.02 -5.62
N GLY A 39 4.24 -8.72 -4.67
CA GLY A 39 5.08 -7.52 -4.68
C GLY A 39 5.95 -7.43 -5.95
N ALA A 40 6.50 -8.54 -6.44
CA ALA A 40 7.25 -8.57 -7.69
C ALA A 40 6.38 -8.25 -8.91
N PHE A 41 5.12 -8.70 -8.94
CA PHE A 41 4.18 -8.34 -9.99
C PHE A 41 3.77 -6.86 -9.93
N PHE A 42 3.47 -6.35 -8.74
CA PHE A 42 3.13 -4.93 -8.56
C PHE A 42 4.32 -4.01 -8.85
N ALA A 43 5.55 -4.41 -8.52
CA ALA A 43 6.75 -3.67 -8.88
C ALA A 43 6.92 -3.59 -10.41
N LYS A 44 6.68 -4.69 -11.14
CA LYS A 44 6.67 -4.67 -12.61
C LYS A 44 5.53 -3.80 -13.16
N ALA A 45 4.35 -3.84 -12.56
CA ALA A 45 3.22 -2.99 -12.96
C ALA A 45 3.56 -1.51 -12.77
N HIS A 46 4.16 -1.16 -11.62
CA HIS A 46 4.59 0.21 -11.33
C HIS A 46 5.74 0.67 -12.23
N GLN A 47 6.66 -0.23 -12.64
CA GLN A 47 7.66 0.09 -13.65
C GLN A 47 7.06 0.28 -15.05
N ALA A 48 5.96 -0.43 -15.36
CA ALA A 48 5.23 -0.26 -16.61
C ALA A 48 4.59 1.11 -16.71
N ASP A 49 4.04 1.57 -15.59
CA ASP A 49 3.34 2.83 -15.48
C ASP A 49 3.57 3.43 -14.09
N PRO A 50 4.62 4.27 -13.95
CA PRO A 50 4.96 4.90 -12.68
C PRO A 50 3.91 5.91 -12.21
N ASP A 51 3.10 6.44 -13.13
CA ASP A 51 2.13 7.50 -12.87
C ASP A 51 0.78 6.93 -12.39
N GLN A 52 0.63 5.61 -12.35
CA GLN A 52 -0.59 4.95 -11.89
C GLN A 52 -0.59 4.74 -10.38
N HIS A 53 -1.42 5.55 -9.70
CA HIS A 53 -1.67 5.45 -8.26
C HIS A 53 -1.94 4.02 -7.80
N ALA A 54 -2.78 3.28 -8.53
CA ALA A 54 -3.20 1.93 -8.16
C ALA A 54 -2.03 0.94 -8.05
N ALA A 55 -1.05 0.98 -8.95
CA ALA A 55 0.10 0.08 -8.88
C ALA A 55 1.04 0.43 -7.73
N ALA A 56 1.28 1.72 -7.51
CA ALA A 56 2.06 2.19 -6.38
C ALA A 56 1.42 1.75 -5.05
N LEU A 57 0.10 1.94 -4.92
CA LEU A 57 -0.65 1.57 -3.73
C LEU A 57 -0.64 0.06 -3.48
N ARG A 58 -0.84 -0.76 -4.53
CA ARG A 58 -0.82 -2.22 -4.43
C ARG A 58 0.54 -2.76 -4.03
N LEU A 59 1.62 -2.17 -4.54
CA LEU A 59 2.98 -2.51 -4.12
C LEU A 59 3.20 -2.22 -2.63
N ALA A 60 2.77 -1.05 -2.15
CA ALA A 60 2.84 -0.71 -0.74
C ALA A 60 2.08 -1.73 0.13
N GLN A 61 0.84 -2.07 -0.24
CA GLN A 61 0.02 -3.05 0.48
C GLN A 61 0.66 -4.45 0.54
N ALA A 62 1.31 -4.90 -0.54
CA ALA A 62 2.03 -6.18 -0.53
C ALA A 62 3.20 -6.15 0.47
N TRP A 63 3.96 -5.06 0.52
CA TRP A 63 5.04 -4.90 1.51
C TRP A 63 4.52 -4.78 2.93
N MET A 64 3.38 -4.13 3.17
CA MET A 64 2.74 -4.11 4.50
C MET A 64 2.37 -5.51 4.96
N ALA A 65 1.80 -6.33 4.08
CA ALA A 65 1.42 -7.71 4.39
C ALA A 65 2.66 -8.58 4.71
N GLU A 66 3.73 -8.44 3.91
CA GLU A 66 5.01 -9.10 4.20
C GLU A 66 5.62 -8.61 5.52
N ALA A 67 5.57 -7.31 5.81
CA ALA A 67 6.08 -6.73 7.05
C ALA A 67 5.35 -7.28 8.28
N HIS A 68 4.04 -7.46 8.19
CA HIS A 68 3.25 -8.09 9.24
C HIS A 68 3.65 -9.56 9.47
N ALA A 69 3.86 -10.35 8.41
CA ALA A 69 4.37 -11.72 8.56
C ALA A 69 5.74 -11.75 9.24
N LEU A 70 6.67 -10.91 8.78
CA LEU A 70 8.01 -10.79 9.35
C LEU A 70 7.98 -10.41 10.83
N GLN A 71 7.03 -9.55 11.25
CA GLN A 71 6.82 -9.22 12.67
C GLN A 71 6.37 -10.42 13.49
N LYS A 72 5.46 -11.25 12.96
CA LYS A 72 5.03 -12.49 13.63
C LYS A 72 6.18 -13.48 13.80
N GLU A 73 7.11 -13.47 12.85
CA GLU A 73 8.35 -14.25 12.89
C GLU A 73 9.45 -13.63 13.80
N GLY A 74 9.23 -12.43 14.35
CA GLY A 74 10.25 -11.70 15.15
C GLY A 74 11.43 -11.19 14.33
N SER A 75 11.29 -11.07 13.01
CA SER A 75 12.37 -10.68 12.10
C SER A 75 12.59 -9.17 12.09
N ALA A 76 13.86 -8.76 12.21
CA ALA A 76 14.26 -7.36 12.07
C ALA A 76 13.97 -6.78 10.68
N HIS A 77 13.83 -7.62 9.65
CA HIS A 77 13.46 -7.16 8.29
C HIS A 77 12.07 -6.53 8.22
N ALA A 78 11.20 -6.74 9.21
CA ALA A 78 9.88 -6.11 9.23
C ALA A 78 9.98 -4.57 9.20
N ALA A 79 10.90 -3.98 9.97
CA ALA A 79 11.06 -2.52 10.01
C ALA A 79 11.50 -1.94 8.65
N ILE A 80 12.35 -2.69 7.91
CA ILE A 80 12.76 -2.32 6.55
C ILE A 80 11.57 -2.36 5.60
N MET A 81 10.73 -3.41 5.69
CA MET A 81 9.53 -3.51 4.87
C MET A 81 8.53 -2.40 5.18
N TRP A 82 8.35 -2.03 6.46
CA TRP A 82 7.50 -0.88 6.84
C TRP A 82 8.03 0.44 6.29
N THR A 83 9.35 0.64 6.31
CA THR A 83 9.98 1.84 5.73
C THR A 83 9.75 1.91 4.22
N ASN A 84 9.93 0.80 3.51
CA ASN A 84 9.67 0.71 2.08
C ASN A 84 8.18 0.95 1.75
N ALA A 85 7.28 0.33 2.51
CA ALA A 85 5.84 0.51 2.36
C ALA A 85 5.44 1.97 2.60
N ALA A 86 6.00 2.63 3.62
CA ALA A 86 5.76 4.04 3.88
C ALA A 86 6.16 4.89 2.67
N ALA A 87 7.42 4.80 2.21
CA ALA A 87 7.91 5.56 1.06
C ALA A 87 7.07 5.31 -0.22
N GLN A 88 6.57 4.09 -0.41
CA GLN A 88 5.72 3.77 -1.54
C GLN A 88 4.29 4.32 -1.39
N CYS A 89 3.76 4.43 -0.17
CA CYS A 89 2.51 5.14 0.09
C CYS A 89 2.65 6.64 -0.20
N GLU A 90 3.77 7.26 0.17
CA GLU A 90 4.04 8.67 -0.14
C GLU A 90 4.07 8.90 -1.65
N ARG A 91 4.75 8.03 -2.41
CA ARG A 91 4.72 8.07 -3.88
C ARG A 91 3.32 7.90 -4.46
N ALA A 92 2.52 6.98 -3.90
CA ALA A 92 1.14 6.83 -4.34
C ALA A 92 0.34 8.11 -4.04
N PHE A 93 0.59 8.75 -2.90
CA PHE A 93 -0.05 10.02 -2.53
C PHE A 93 0.37 11.17 -3.45
N ASP A 94 1.63 11.26 -3.86
CA ASP A 94 2.08 12.29 -4.81
C ASP A 94 1.31 12.24 -6.15
N LEU A 95 0.85 11.04 -6.55
CA LEU A 95 0.02 10.85 -7.74
C LEU A 95 -1.45 11.23 -7.53
N GLN A 96 -1.93 11.17 -6.28
CA GLN A 96 -3.30 11.49 -5.91
C GLN A 96 -3.35 12.15 -4.51
N PRO A 97 -2.99 13.45 -4.41
CA PRO A 97 -2.75 14.13 -3.13
C PRO A 97 -4.03 14.52 -2.36
N ASP A 98 -5.19 14.29 -2.95
CA ASP A 98 -6.50 14.42 -2.31
C ASP A 98 -6.98 13.09 -1.68
N HIS A 99 -6.32 11.96 -1.96
CA HIS A 99 -6.76 10.66 -1.49
C HIS A 99 -6.39 10.41 -0.02
N ALA A 100 -7.26 10.85 0.90
CA ALA A 100 -7.13 10.68 2.35
C ALA A 100 -6.78 9.24 2.80
N PRO A 101 -7.34 8.16 2.21
CA PRO A 101 -6.98 6.80 2.58
C PRO A 101 -5.49 6.47 2.34
N THR A 102 -4.88 7.01 1.28
CA THR A 102 -3.45 6.79 1.01
C THR A 102 -2.57 7.51 2.02
N ALA A 103 -2.93 8.74 2.40
CA ALA A 103 -2.25 9.46 3.48
C ALA A 103 -2.34 8.72 4.82
N MET A 104 -3.51 8.17 5.16
CA MET A 104 -3.69 7.35 6.37
C MET A 104 -2.85 6.06 6.34
N MET A 105 -2.71 5.45 5.16
CA MET A 105 -1.88 4.27 4.98
C MET A 105 -0.40 4.59 5.16
N ALA A 106 0.08 5.72 4.64
CA ALA A 106 1.43 6.22 4.89
C ALA A 106 1.67 6.46 6.40
N ALA A 107 0.72 7.09 7.09
CA ALA A 107 0.78 7.29 8.54
C ALA A 107 0.94 5.98 9.30
N SER A 108 0.14 4.97 8.94
CA SER A 108 0.18 3.64 9.55
C SER A 108 1.53 2.96 9.32
N CYS A 109 2.07 3.02 8.10
CA CYS A 109 3.37 2.45 7.78
C CYS A 109 4.50 3.10 8.59
N HIS A 110 4.50 4.42 8.70
CA HIS A 110 5.48 5.16 9.52
C HIS A 110 5.38 4.81 10.99
N ALA A 111 4.17 4.63 11.53
CA ALA A 111 3.98 4.21 12.92
C ALA A 111 4.63 2.85 13.19
N TRP A 112 4.42 1.88 12.29
CA TRP A 112 5.05 0.56 12.38
C TRP A 112 6.56 0.57 12.11
N ALA A 113 7.04 1.51 11.29
CA ALA A 113 8.47 1.77 11.06
C ALA A 113 9.15 2.52 12.23
N GLN A 114 8.42 2.80 13.32
CA GLN A 114 8.89 3.58 14.48
C GLN A 114 9.22 5.05 14.16
N ASN A 115 8.72 5.59 13.06
CA ASN A 115 8.84 7.00 12.70
C ASN A 115 7.58 7.77 13.15
N GLN A 116 7.53 8.11 14.44
CA GLN A 116 6.34 8.73 15.05
C GLN A 116 6.05 10.14 14.52
N GLU A 117 7.08 10.91 14.16
CA GLU A 117 6.94 12.27 13.63
C GLU A 117 6.23 12.23 12.27
N ALA A 118 6.73 11.42 11.34
CA ALA A 118 6.10 11.25 10.03
C ALA A 118 4.70 10.64 10.17
N ALA A 119 4.52 9.66 11.06
CA ALA A 119 3.20 9.07 11.30
C ALA A 119 2.16 10.12 11.73
N GLN A 120 2.53 11.03 12.63
CA GLN A 120 1.64 12.11 13.08
C GLN A 120 1.36 13.12 11.98
N ALA A 121 2.37 13.53 11.21
CA ALA A 121 2.19 14.46 10.11
C ALA A 121 1.22 13.91 9.05
N TRP A 122 1.44 12.66 8.63
CA TRP A 122 0.57 11.98 7.66
C TRP A 122 -0.85 11.76 8.20
N ALA A 123 -1.01 11.43 9.48
CA ALA A 123 -2.34 11.26 10.09
C ALA A 123 -3.11 12.58 10.16
N GLN A 124 -2.43 13.70 10.46
CA GLN A 124 -3.03 15.03 10.46
C GLN A 124 -3.46 15.44 9.05
N LEU A 125 -2.61 15.19 8.05
CA LEU A 125 -2.93 15.44 6.64
C LEU A 125 -4.17 14.64 6.20
N ALA A 126 -4.19 13.33 6.46
CA ALA A 126 -5.32 12.46 6.13
C ALA A 126 -6.63 12.96 6.77
N LYS A 127 -6.57 13.39 8.04
CA LYS A 127 -7.73 13.96 8.73
C LYS A 127 -8.20 15.27 8.09
N HIS A 128 -7.27 16.14 7.69
CA HIS A 128 -7.61 17.39 7.03
C HIS A 128 -8.29 17.15 5.68
N LEU A 129 -7.74 16.24 4.86
CA LEU A 129 -8.34 15.86 3.57
C LEU A 129 -9.76 15.29 3.77
N GLN A 130 -9.95 14.39 4.74
CA GLN A 130 -11.27 13.85 5.06
C GLN A 130 -12.27 14.94 5.48
N GLN A 131 -11.81 16.01 6.14
CA GLN A 131 -12.68 17.13 6.51
C GLN A 131 -13.09 17.95 5.29
N LEU A 132 -12.17 18.18 4.35
CA LEU A 132 -12.48 18.87 3.10
C LEU A 132 -13.57 18.13 2.31
N ASP A 133 -13.47 16.80 2.18
CA ASP A 133 -14.49 15.97 1.51
C ASP A 133 -15.88 16.09 2.17
N LEU A 134 -15.93 16.30 3.48
CA LEU A 134 -17.19 16.44 4.24
C LEU A 134 -17.79 17.86 4.12
N ASP A 135 -16.95 18.86 3.95
CA ASP A 135 -17.34 20.27 3.86
C ASP A 135 -17.69 20.71 2.42
N GLU A 136 -17.44 19.86 1.40
CA GLU A 136 -17.89 20.11 0.02
C GLU A 136 -19.43 20.12 -0.05
N PRO A 137 -20.05 21.24 -0.47
CA PRO A 137 -21.50 21.33 -0.56
C PRO A 137 -21.98 20.40 -1.68
N ALA A 138 -22.92 19.50 -1.36
CA ALA A 138 -23.59 18.68 -2.36
C ALA A 138 -24.16 19.58 -3.47
N GLU A 139 -23.67 19.42 -4.70
CA GLU A 139 -24.22 20.15 -5.86
C GLU A 139 -25.75 19.98 -5.87
N PRO A 140 -26.52 21.08 -5.96
CA PRO A 140 -27.96 20.96 -6.12
C PRO A 140 -28.24 20.25 -7.45
N ALA A 141 -28.96 19.13 -7.39
CA ALA A 141 -29.39 18.38 -8.56
C ALA A 141 -30.17 19.30 -9.54
N PRO A 142 -30.00 19.12 -10.87
CA PRO A 142 -30.64 19.96 -11.89
C PRO A 142 -32.17 19.87 -11.89
#